data_AF-A0A928XGW5-F1
#
_entry.id   AF-A0A928XGW5-F1
#
_cell.length_a   1.000
_cell.length_b   1.000
_cell.length_c   1.000
_cell.angle_alpha   90.00
_cell.angle_beta   90.00
_cell.angle_gamma   90.00
#
_symmetry.space_group_name_H-M   'P 1'
#
loop_
_entity.id
_entity.type
_entity.pdbx_description
1 polymer ?
#
loop_
_entity_poly.entity_id
_entity_poly.type
_entity_poly.pdbx_seq_one_letter_code
_entity_poly.pdbx_strand_id
1 'polypeptide(L)' 'MRTIETTALVNDEGELILRLQLPSTFVPGEHRVVLVIEEAPTPTDETPPLQLEVFAWPGWAAEATFRREDLYDANGR' A
#
# COMPACT_ATOMS: atom_id res chain seq x y z
N MET A 1 24.23 12.60 16.25
CA MET A 1 23.73 11.24 15.93
C MET A 1 24.45 10.80 14.67
N ARG A 2 25.13 9.65 14.68
CA ARG A 2 25.73 9.07 13.47
C ARG A 2 24.91 7.84 13.12
N THR A 3 24.27 7.84 11.96
CA THR A 3 23.48 6.71 11.47
C THR A 3 24.38 5.82 10.64
N ILE A 4 24.30 4.52 10.88
CA ILE A 4 25.01 3.51 10.10
C ILE A 4 23.96 2.81 9.25
N GLU A 5 24.04 3.00 7.94
CA GLU A 5 23.21 2.29 6.98
C GLU A 5 23.87 0.96 6.64
N THR A 6 23.18 -0.15 6.89
CA THR A 6 23.66 -1.50 6.55
C THR A 6 22.52 -2.35 6.04
N THR A 7 22.81 -3.25 5.12
CA THR A 7 21.87 -4.30 4.71
C THR A 7 21.90 -5.42 5.76
N ALA A 8 20.73 -5.91 6.13
CA ALA A 8 20.54 -7.04 7.02
C ALA A 8 19.96 -8.22 6.24
N LEU A 9 20.34 -9.45 6.59
CA LEU A 9 19.73 -10.65 6.02
C LEU A 9 18.84 -11.29 7.09
N VAL A 10 17.61 -11.62 6.72
CA VAL A 10 16.73 -12.48 7.53
C VAL A 10 16.90 -13.90 7.01
N ASN A 11 17.28 -14.85 7.86
CA ASN A 11 17.37 -16.25 7.46
C ASN A 11 15.99 -16.93 7.46
N ASP A 12 15.92 -18.16 6.95
CA ASP A 12 14.67 -18.93 6.87
C ASP A 12 14.08 -19.30 8.24
N GLU A 13 14.83 -19.08 9.32
CA GLU A 13 14.43 -19.29 10.71
C GLU A 13 13.89 -17.99 11.36
N GLY A 14 13.89 -16.86 10.63
CA GLY A 14 13.42 -15.57 11.11
C GLY A 14 14.45 -14.79 11.94
N GLU A 15 15.71 -15.21 11.95
CA GLU A 15 16.81 -14.50 12.62
C GLU A 15 17.40 -13.43 11.71
N LEU A 16 17.59 -12.23 12.26
CA LEU A 16 18.25 -11.12 11.59
C LEU A 16 19.77 -11.18 11.79
N ILE A 17 20.52 -11.44 10.73
CA ILE A 17 21.98 -11.45 10.75
C ILE A 17 22.50 -10.10 10.26
N LEU A 18 23.11 -9.34 11.18
CA LEU A 18 23.76 -8.06 10.91
C LEU A 18 25.28 -8.23 10.85
N ARG A 19 25.90 -8.02 9.69
CA ARG A 19 27.36 -7.99 9.52
C ARG A 19 27.82 -6.55 9.36
N LEU A 20 28.09 -5.89 10.48
CA LEU A 20 28.56 -4.50 10.47
C LEU A 20 30.08 -4.43 10.63
N GLN A 21 30.76 -3.78 9.68
CA GLN A 21 32.15 -3.35 9.83
C GLN A 21 32.15 -1.87 10.20
N LEU A 22 32.48 -1.56 11.45
CA LEU A 22 32.58 -0.17 11.92
C LEU A 22 33.84 0.48 11.32
N PRO A 23 33.76 1.69 10.77
CA PRO A 23 34.94 2.41 10.31
C PRO A 23 35.87 2.73 11.50
N SER A 24 37.17 2.81 11.24
CA SER A 24 38.23 3.06 12.24
C SER A 24 38.09 4.37 13.03
N THR A 25 37.15 5.23 12.63
CA THR A 25 36.79 6.48 13.31
C THR A 25 35.93 6.30 14.56
N PHE A 26 35.45 5.08 14.84
CA PHE A 26 34.74 4.78 16.09
C PHE A 26 35.74 4.51 17.22
N VAL A 27 35.61 5.28 18.31
CA VAL A 27 36.44 5.09 19.50
C VAL A 27 35.93 3.84 20.25
N PRO A 28 36.83 2.97 20.76
CA PRO A 28 36.43 1.87 21.63
C PRO A 28 35.66 2.38 22.86
N GLY A 29 34.53 1.77 23.16
CA GLY A 29 33.67 2.19 24.26
C GLY A 29 32.25 1.64 24.13
N GLU A 30 31.40 2.00 25.08
CA GLU A 30 29.98 1.63 25.05
C GLU A 30 29.22 2.55 24.08
N HIS A 31 28.48 1.94 23.16
CA HIS A 31 27.68 2.65 22.17
C HIS A 31 26.24 2.16 22.21
N ARG A 32 25.28 3.09 22.19
CA ARG A 32 23.86 2.74 22.03
C ARG A 32 23.58 2.47 20.55
N VAL A 33 23.09 1.27 20.27
CA VAL A 33 22.62 0.86 18.93
C VAL A 33 21.09 0.90 18.91
N VAL A 34 20.52 1.48 17.84
CA VAL A 34 19.06 1.50 17.60
C VAL A 34 18.84 0.91 16.21
N LEU A 35 18.06 -0.17 16.14
CA LEU A 35 17.65 -0.81 14.89
C LEU A 35 16.20 -0.43 14.61
N VAL A 36 15.93 0.04 13.39
CA VAL A 36 14.58 0.31 12.89
C VAL A 36 14.38 -0.56 11.67
N ILE A 37 13.35 -1.41 11.69
CA ILE A 37 12.97 -2.25 10.56
C ILE A 37 11.71 -1.62 9.97
N GLU A 38 11.84 -1.09 8.76
CA GLU A 38 10.69 -0.64 7.98
C GLU A 38 10.32 -1.77 7.02
N GLU A 39 9.21 -2.44 7.31
CA GLU A 39 8.67 -3.47 6.43
C GLU A 39 8.04 -2.77 5.23
N ALA A 40 8.57 -3.01 4.03
CA ALA A 40 7.93 -2.52 2.82
C ALA A 40 6.55 -3.19 2.69
N PRO A 41 5.51 -2.46 2.26
CA PRO A 41 4.22 -3.08 1.97
C PRO A 41 4.46 -4.20 0.95
N THR A 42 4.08 -5.42 1.32
CA THR A 42 4.07 -6.54 0.38
C THR A 42 3.27 -6.11 -0.84
N PRO A 43 3.75 -6.38 -2.08
CA PRO A 43 2.93 -6.16 -3.26
C PRO A 43 1.64 -6.94 -3.04
N THR A 44 0.56 -6.21 -2.84
CA THR A 44 -0.77 -6.79 -2.67
C THR A 44 -1.05 -7.51 -3.98
N ASP A 45 -1.34 -8.83 -3.90
CA ASP A 45 -1.85 -9.56 -5.06
C ASP A 45 -2.93 -8.70 -5.72
N GLU A 46 -2.77 -8.42 -7.02
CA GLU A 46 -3.74 -7.62 -7.76
C GLU A 46 -5.13 -8.24 -7.55
N THR A 47 -5.96 -7.59 -6.74
CA THR A 47 -7.30 -8.09 -6.47
C THR A 47 -8.02 -8.14 -7.81
N PRO A 48 -8.46 -9.32 -8.28
CA PRO A 48 -9.13 -9.40 -9.56
C PRO A 48 -10.37 -8.49 -9.53
N PRO A 49 -10.67 -7.78 -10.63
CA PRO A 49 -11.83 -6.92 -10.68
C PRO A 49 -13.09 -7.71 -10.34
N LEU A 50 -14.01 -7.07 -9.62
CA LEU A 50 -15.29 -7.69 -9.26
C LEU A 50 -16.01 -8.14 -10.54
N GLN A 51 -16.41 -9.41 -10.56
CA GLN A 51 -17.24 -9.95 -11.64
C GLN A 51 -18.68 -9.48 -11.41
N LEU A 52 -19.03 -8.34 -12.01
CA LEU A 52 -20.37 -7.79 -11.97
C LEU A 52 -21.17 -8.31 -13.16
N GLU A 53 -22.39 -8.79 -12.89
CA GLU A 53 -23.33 -9.15 -13.94
C GLU A 53 -23.92 -7.87 -14.55
N VAL A 54 -23.73 -7.70 -15.87
CA VAL A 54 -24.27 -6.55 -16.60
C VAL A 54 -25.59 -6.95 -17.23
N PHE A 55 -26.68 -6.31 -16.78
CA PHE A 55 -28.00 -6.50 -17.37
C PHE A 55 -28.22 -5.49 -18.51
N ALA A 56 -28.43 -5.98 -19.72
CA ALA A 56 -28.86 -5.15 -20.84
C ALA A 56 -30.36 -4.88 -20.72
N TRP A 57 -30.74 -3.62 -20.45
CA TRP A 57 -32.15 -3.23 -20.39
C TRP A 57 -32.60 -2.66 -21.76
N PRO A 58 -33.36 -3.43 -22.58
CA PRO A 58 -33.73 -3.02 -23.94
C PRO A 58 -34.76 -1.89 -24.01
N GLY A 59 -35.40 -1.56 -22.88
CA GLY A 59 -36.42 -0.52 -22.77
C GLY A 59 -35.87 0.88 -22.52
N TRP A 60 -34.56 1.03 -22.38
CA TRP A 60 -33.93 2.34 -22.20
C TRP A 60 -33.45 2.87 -23.55
N ALA A 61 -34.09 3.93 -24.06
CA ALA A 61 -33.71 4.50 -25.35
C ALA A 61 -32.30 5.12 -25.28
N ALA A 62 -31.51 4.96 -26.34
CA ALA A 62 -30.11 5.43 -26.38
C ALA A 62 -30.02 6.96 -26.30
N GLU A 63 -31.04 7.63 -26.82
CA GLU A 63 -31.25 9.07 -26.83
C GLU A 63 -32.05 9.59 -25.63
N ALA A 64 -32.31 8.75 -24.63
CA ALA A 64 -33.06 9.14 -23.45
C ALA A 64 -32.28 10.15 -22.60
N THR A 65 -32.56 11.43 -22.82
CA THR A 65 -32.10 12.52 -21.96
C THR A 65 -33.24 12.95 -21.05
N PHE A 66 -33.13 12.66 -19.76
CA PHE A 66 -34.08 13.13 -18.77
C PHE A 66 -33.48 14.28 -17.98
N ARG A 67 -34.22 15.36 -17.80
CA ARG A 67 -33.89 16.38 -16.80
C ARG A 67 -34.34 15.91 -15.43
N ARG A 68 -33.80 16.50 -14.38
CA ARG A 68 -34.17 16.14 -13.01
C ARG A 68 -35.66 16.38 -12.77
N GLU A 69 -36.21 17.45 -13.33
CA GLU A 69 -37.64 17.78 -13.30
C GLU A 69 -38.54 16.83 -14.11
N ASP A 70 -37.97 16.00 -15.01
CA ASP A 70 -38.73 15.00 -15.77
C ASP A 70 -38.85 13.67 -15.00
N LEU A 71 -37.87 13.38 -14.13
CA LEU A 71 -37.83 12.15 -13.32
C LEU A 71 -38.47 12.32 -11.94
N TYR A 72 -38.47 13.55 -11.42
CA TYR A 72 -38.98 13.89 -10.10
C TYR A 72 -39.97 15.05 -10.21
N ASP A 73 -40.94 15.11 -9.31
CA ASP A 73 -41.85 16.26 -9.23
C ASP A 73 -41.08 17.56 -8.85
N ALA A 74 -41.78 18.70 -8.79
CA ALA A 74 -41.18 19.98 -8.42
C ALA A 74 -40.47 19.98 -7.04
N ASN A 75 -40.75 18.97 -6.20
CA ASN A 75 -40.14 18.78 -4.89
C ASN A 75 -38.97 17.79 -4.90
N GLY A 76 -38.62 17.20 -6.05
CA GLY A 76 -37.43 16.38 -6.21
C GLY A 76 -37.45 15.08 -5.42
N ARG A 77 -38.64 14.54 -5.12
CA ARG A 77 -38.83 13.28 -4.40
C ARG A 77 -39.54 12.24 -5.25
#